data_AF-A0A4Q2U0U5-F1
#
_entry.id   AF-A0A4Q2U0U5-F1
#
_cell.length_a   1.000
_cell.length_b   1.000
_cell.length_c   1.000
_cell.angle_alpha   90.00
_cell.angle_beta   90.00
_cell.angle_gamma   90.00
#
_symmetry.space_group_name_H-M   'P 1'
#
loop_
_entity.id
_entity.type
_entity.pdbx_description
1 polymer ?
#
loop_
_entity_poly.entity_id
_entity_poly.type
_entity_poly.pdbx_seq_one_letter_code
_entity_poly.pdbx_strand_id
1 'polypeptide(L)'
;MAQLSTTSVLSVRVNPDERAMLEAAAEQAHTNLSDFIRRKALEAAEADVVNRTVVIIPAKDWEAFEGWLGRPAESNPALAALMQRTPTWER
;
A
#
# COMPACT_ATOMS: atom_id res chain seq x y z
N MET A 1 -14.87 12.12 -18.74
CA MET A 1 -13.74 12.55 -19.59
C MET A 1 -12.56 11.67 -19.26
N ALA A 2 -12.07 10.87 -20.21
CA ALA A 2 -10.96 9.95 -19.97
C ALA A 2 -9.67 10.77 -19.74
N GLN A 3 -9.06 10.59 -18.58
CA GLN A 3 -7.78 11.22 -18.24
C GLN A 3 -6.72 10.63 -19.17
N LEU A 4 -6.18 11.44 -20.08
CA LEU A 4 -4.98 11.09 -20.85
C LEU A 4 -3.86 10.84 -19.84
N SER A 5 -3.34 9.62 -19.79
CA SER A 5 -2.24 9.23 -18.91
C SER A 5 -0.97 9.99 -19.34
N THR A 6 -0.72 11.14 -18.71
CA THR A 6 0.52 11.87 -18.92
C THR A 6 1.63 11.10 -18.20
N THR A 7 2.64 10.67 -18.95
CA THR A 7 3.85 10.09 -18.35
C THR A 7 4.58 11.18 -17.57
N SER A 8 4.99 10.89 -16.34
CA SER A 8 5.79 11.79 -15.50
C SER A 8 7.21 11.23 -15.36
N VAL A 9 8.21 12.12 -15.34
CA VAL A 9 9.62 11.74 -15.20
C VAL A 9 10.00 11.76 -13.73
N LEU A 10 10.56 10.65 -13.25
CA LEU A 10 11.17 10.56 -11.92
C LEU A 10 12.69 10.74 -12.04
N SER A 11 13.23 11.81 -11.45
CA SER A 11 14.68 12.07 -11.42
C SER A 11 15.26 11.73 -10.05
N VAL A 12 16.21 10.81 -10.01
CA VAL A 12 16.90 10.38 -8.78
C VAL A 12 18.39 10.67 -8.92
N ARG A 13 18.99 11.26 -7.89
CA ARG A 13 20.44 11.48 -7.82
C ARG A 13 21.08 10.26 -7.16
N VAL A 14 22.15 9.78 -7.78
CA VAL A 14 22.98 8.67 -7.29
C VAL A 14 24.44 9.05 -7.42
N ASN A 15 25.30 8.51 -6.55
CA ASN A 15 26.74 8.61 -6.69
C ASN A 15 27.27 7.61 -7.74
N PRO A 16 28.56 7.69 -8.14
CA PRO A 16 29.12 6.81 -9.16
C PRO A 16 29.08 5.32 -8.79
N ASP A 17 29.30 4.97 -7.53
CA ASP A 17 29.35 3.59 -7.07
C ASP A 17 27.95 2.96 -7.07
N GLU A 18 26.94 3.71 -6.60
CA GLU A 18 25.53 3.34 -6.67
C GLU A 18 25.11 3.11 -8.13
N ARG A 19 25.49 4.02 -9.03
CA ARG A 19 25.18 3.91 -10.45
C ARG A 19 25.78 2.65 -11.07
N ALA A 20 27.06 2.38 -10.81
CA ALA A 20 27.75 1.21 -11.34
C ALA A 20 27.09 -0.10 -10.86
N MET A 21 26.70 -0.15 -9.58
CA MET A 21 25.97 -1.30 -9.03
C MET A 21 24.62 -1.51 -9.69
N LEU A 22 23.86 -0.44 -9.92
CA LEU A 22 22.54 -0.51 -10.57
C LEU A 22 22.66 -0.89 -12.05
N GLU A 23 23.68 -0.42 -12.76
CA GLU A 23 23.96 -0.80 -14.14
C GLU A 23 24.33 -2.29 -14.24
N ALA A 24 25.22 -2.80 -13.39
CA ALA A 24 25.57 -4.22 -13.35
C ALA A 24 24.36 -5.11 -13.04
N ALA A 25 23.47 -4.68 -12.13
CA ALA A 25 22.24 -5.41 -11.82
C ALA A 25 21.25 -5.40 -13.00
N ALA A 26 21.16 -4.29 -13.74
CA ALA A 26 20.34 -4.20 -14.95
C ALA A 26 20.85 -5.12 -16.06
N GLU A 27 22.17 -5.17 -16.26
CA GLU A 27 22.83 -6.09 -17.21
C GLU A 27 22.54 -7.56 -16.87
N GLN A 28 22.70 -7.94 -15.59
CA GLN A 28 22.38 -9.29 -15.12
C GLN A 28 20.89 -9.63 -15.32
N ALA A 29 20.01 -8.64 -15.21
CA ALA A 29 18.58 -8.77 -15.45
C ALA A 29 18.18 -8.66 -16.94
N HIS A 30 19.16 -8.57 -17.85
CA HIS A 30 18.97 -8.41 -19.29
C HIS A 30 18.01 -7.27 -19.68
N THR A 31 18.15 -6.13 -19.01
CA THR A 31 17.32 -4.94 -19.25
C THR A 31 18.17 -3.67 -19.18
N ASN A 32 17.60 -2.52 -19.54
CA ASN A 32 18.27 -1.24 -19.36
C ASN A 32 18.09 -0.70 -17.94
N LEU A 33 18.95 0.24 -17.54
CA LEU A 33 18.94 0.84 -16.20
C LEU A 33 17.57 1.44 -15.82
N SER A 34 16.93 2.18 -16.72
CA SER A 34 15.64 2.84 -16.45
C SER A 34 14.52 1.84 -16.21
N ASP A 35 14.43 0.78 -17.03
CA ASP A 35 13.46 -0.29 -16.87
C ASP A 35 13.72 -1.11 -15.62
N PHE A 36 14.99 -1.41 -15.32
CA PHE A 36 15.39 -2.08 -14.08
C PHE A 36 14.92 -1.32 -12.85
N ILE A 37 15.27 -0.02 -12.77
CA ILE A 37 14.90 0.84 -11.65
C ILE A 37 13.38 0.98 -11.53
N ARG A 38 12.67 1.19 -12.65
CA ARG A 38 11.20 1.31 -12.62
C ARG A 38 10.57 0.06 -12.01
N ARG A 39 10.97 -1.14 -12.46
CA ARG A 39 10.42 -2.39 -11.94
C ARG A 39 10.73 -2.59 -10.47
N LYS A 40 12.00 -2.39 -10.07
CA LYS A 40 12.42 -2.56 -8.67
C LYS A 40 11.76 -1.56 -7.72
N ALA A 41 11.57 -0.32 -8.16
CA ALA A 41 10.83 0.68 -7.38
C ALA A 41 9.35 0.29 -7.20
N LEU A 42 8.71 -0.23 -8.25
CA LEU A 42 7.32 -0.72 -8.16
C LEU A 42 7.20 -1.95 -7.27
N GLU A 43 8.07 -2.95 -7.44
CA GLU A 43 8.10 -4.16 -6.59
C GLU A 43 8.24 -3.80 -5.10
N ALA A 44 9.15 -2.86 -4.77
CA ALA A 44 9.33 -2.39 -3.40
C ALA A 44 8.10 -1.62 -2.88
N ALA A 45 7.54 -0.72 -3.68
CA ALA A 45 6.33 0.02 -3.31
C ALA A 45 5.12 -0.90 -3.10
N GLU A 46 4.96 -1.93 -3.93
CA GLU A 46 3.92 -2.94 -3.78
C GLU A 46 4.10 -3.73 -2.48
N ALA A 47 5.34 -4.17 -2.18
CA ALA A 47 5.64 -4.86 -0.92
C ALA A 47 5.31 -3.98 0.31
N ASP A 48 5.62 -2.69 0.26
CA ASP A 48 5.35 -1.74 1.33
C ASP A 48 3.84 -1.44 1.49
N VAL A 49 3.12 -1.30 0.37
CA VAL A 49 1.66 -1.05 0.38
C VAL A 49 0.90 -2.30 0.85
N VAL A 50 1.31 -3.49 0.42
CA VAL A 50 0.67 -4.76 0.83
C VAL A 50 0.90 -5.06 2.31
N ASN A 51 2.01 -4.59 2.89
CA ASN A 51 2.30 -4.75 4.33
C ASN A 51 1.50 -3.82 5.26
N ARG A 52 0.62 -2.96 4.74
CA ARG A 52 -0.30 -2.17 5.58
C ARG A 52 -1.55 -2.96 5.99
N THR A 53 -1.39 -4.25 6.29
CA THR A 53 -2.40 -5.14 6.87
C THR A 53 -2.15 -5.43 8.35
N VAL A 54 -1.02 -4.97 8.91
CA VAL A 54 -0.68 -5.20 10.32
C VAL A 54 -1.26 -4.08 11.18
N VAL A 55 -2.35 -4.39 11.90
CA VAL A 55 -2.87 -3.56 12.99
C VAL A 55 -2.17 -3.99 14.28
N ILE A 56 -1.29 -3.14 14.80
CA ILE A 56 -0.56 -3.38 16.05
C ILE A 56 -1.42 -2.90 17.22
N ILE A 57 -1.75 -3.80 18.12
CA ILE A 57 -2.43 -3.49 19.39
C ILE A 57 -1.34 -3.30 20.45
N PRO A 58 -1.25 -2.14 21.12
CA PRO A 58 -0.32 -1.96 22.23
C PRO A 58 -0.54 -3.01 23.31
N ALA A 59 0.53 -3.54 23.92
CA ALA A 59 0.44 -4.62 24.89
C ALA A 59 -0.52 -4.32 26.06
N LYS A 60 -0.59 -3.05 26.49
CA LYS A 60 -1.50 -2.58 27.54
C LYS A 60 -2.99 -2.72 27.19
N ASP A 61 -3.32 -2.78 25.90
CA ASP A 61 -4.70 -2.82 25.38
C ASP A 61 -5.09 -4.23 24.92
N TRP A 62 -4.17 -5.21 25.01
CA TRP A 62 -4.36 -6.58 24.51
C TRP A 62 -5.51 -7.30 25.21
N GLU A 63 -5.53 -7.28 26.54
CA GLU A 63 -6.56 -7.95 27.34
C GLU A 63 -7.95 -7.37 27.08
N ALA A 64 -8.05 -6.04 26.92
CA ALA A 64 -9.30 -5.36 26.57
C ALA A 64 -9.78 -5.76 25.17
N PHE A 65 -8.87 -5.92 24.22
CA PHE A 65 -9.19 -6.37 22.87
C PHE A 65 -9.67 -7.83 22.84
N GLU A 66 -9.00 -8.75 23.55
CA GLU A 66 -9.45 -10.13 23.67
C GLU A 66 -10.84 -10.22 24.32
N GLY A 67 -11.08 -9.43 25.36
CA GLY A 67 -12.40 -9.30 25.97
C GLY A 67 -13.46 -8.79 25.00
N TRP A 68 -13.11 -7.90 24.08
CA TRP A 68 -14.03 -7.42 23.04
C TRP A 68 -14.33 -8.50 21.99
N LEU A 69 -13.32 -9.25 21.54
CA LEU A 69 -13.49 -10.35 20.58
C LEU A 69 -14.39 -11.48 21.09
N GLY A 70 -14.33 -11.77 22.40
CA GLY A 70 -15.15 -12.81 23.02
C GLY A 70 -16.61 -12.42 23.27
N ARG A 71 -16.97 -11.14 23.12
CA ARG A 71 -18.34 -10.66 23.41
C ARG A 71 -19.29 -10.96 22.25
N PRO A 72 -20.54 -11.38 22.53
CA PRO A 72 -21.54 -11.53 21.50
C PRO A 72 -21.83 -10.19 20.83
N ALA A 73 -22.20 -10.22 19.55
CA ALA A 73 -22.60 -9.02 18.82
C ALA A 73 -23.82 -8.36 19.49
N GLU A 74 -23.67 -7.09 19.85
CA GLU A 74 -24.75 -6.29 20.42
C GLU A 74 -25.46 -5.50 19.31
N SER A 75 -26.78 -5.35 19.41
CA SER A 75 -27.53 -4.55 18.45
C SER A 75 -27.19 -3.07 18.61
N ASN A 76 -26.81 -2.42 17.51
CA ASN A 76 -26.60 -0.98 17.45
C ASN A 76 -27.68 -0.34 16.56
N PRO A 77 -28.69 0.34 17.14
CA PRO A 77 -29.77 0.97 16.39
C PRO A 77 -29.29 1.99 15.35
N ALA A 78 -28.21 2.72 15.65
CA ALA A 78 -27.64 3.70 14.72
C ALA A 78 -26.98 3.01 13.51
N LEU A 79 -26.32 1.86 13.73
CA LEU A 79 -25.77 1.05 12.65
C LEU A 79 -26.89 0.47 11.78
N ALA A 80 -27.96 -0.05 12.39
CA ALA A 80 -29.12 -0.56 11.65
C ALA A 80 -29.77 0.53 10.78
N ALA A 81 -29.93 1.74 11.32
CA ALA A 81 -30.42 2.89 10.56
C ALA A 81 -29.47 3.29 9.42
N LEU A 82 -28.16 3.23 9.64
CA LEU A 82 -27.15 3.52 8.61
C LEU A 82 -27.23 2.52 7.44
N MET A 83 -27.37 1.23 7.72
CA MET A 83 -27.46 0.18 6.69
C MET A 83 -28.71 0.29 5.81
N GLN A 84 -29.75 0.99 6.27
CA GLN A 84 -30.99 1.22 5.49
C GLN A 84 -30.92 2.46 4.59
N ARG A 85 -29.84 3.26 4.67
CA ARG A 85 -29.70 4.47 3.86
C ARG A 85 -29.11 4.13 2.50
N THR A 86 -29.70 4.68 1.43
CA THR A 86 -29.10 4.63 0.09
C THR A 86 -27.75 5.34 0.09
N PRO A 87 -26.67 4.67 -0.33
CA PRO A 87 -25.36 5.30 -0.44
C PRO A 87 -25.38 6.50 -1.38
N THR A 88 -24.62 7.54 -1.05
CA THR A 88 -24.60 8.78 -1.84
C THR A 88 -23.96 8.64 -3.21
N TRP A 89 -23.21 7.56 -3.45
CA TRP A 89 -22.53 7.26 -4.71
C TRP A 89 -23.35 6.40 -5.69
N GLU A 90 -24.57 5.99 -5.32
CA GLU A 90 -25.52 5.31 -6.20
C GLU A 90 -26.48 6.29 -6.92
N ARG A 91 -26.24 7.60 -6.80
CA ARG A 91 -26.98 8.66 -7.51
C ARG A 91 -26.21 9.22 -8.70
#